data_AF-A0A7S3XEL5-F1
#
_entry.id   AF-A0A7S3XEL5-F1
#
_cell.length_a   1.000
_cell.length_b   1.000
_cell.length_c   1.000
_cell.angle_alpha   90.00
_cell.angle_beta   90.00
_cell.angle_gamma   90.00
#
_symmetry.space_group_name_H-M   'P 1'
#
loop_
_entity.id
_entity.type
_entity.pdbx_description
1 polymer ?
#
loop_
_entity_poly.entity_id
_entity_poly.type
_entity_poly.pdbx_seq_one_letter_code
_entity_poly.pdbx_strand_id
1 'polypeptide(L)'
;MFEKAMMTKFGPENLNEHFMLLDTICDATQERQDAMYDLVKEDVDMMIVVGGFNSSNTSHLQEIAEHANIKSFWVDQAGRIDVENNSLDHRTSWGELQSTKDWLKPGPLKVGVTSGASTPDKVVEDVLDAMFQIKAATA
;
A
#
# COMPACT_ATOMS: atom_id res chain seq x y z
N MET A 1 -16.64 3.37 20.99
CA MET A 1 -16.33 2.73 22.29
C MET A 1 -15.93 3.76 23.36
N PHE A 2 -15.15 4.79 23.00
CA PHE A 2 -14.75 5.87 23.91
C PHE A 2 -15.79 7.00 24.08
N GLU A 3 -16.41 7.45 22.98
CA GLU A 3 -17.50 8.44 22.99
C GLU A 3 -18.66 8.02 23.90
N LYS A 4 -19.16 6.78 23.73
CA LYS A 4 -20.20 6.20 24.60
C LYS A 4 -19.78 6.17 26.08
N ALA A 5 -18.49 5.94 26.38
CA ALA A 5 -18.00 5.97 27.75
C ALA A 5 -18.00 7.41 28.31
N MET A 6 -17.62 8.40 27.49
CA MET A 6 -17.69 9.81 27.87
C MET A 6 -19.14 10.28 28.06
N MET A 7 -20.07 9.89 27.17
CA MET A 7 -21.50 10.15 27.31
C MET A 7 -22.08 9.56 28.60
N THR A 8 -21.66 8.34 28.95
CA THR A 8 -22.14 7.67 30.18
C THR A 8 -21.63 8.39 31.44
N LYS A 9 -20.42 8.94 31.39
CA LYS A 9 -19.79 9.57 32.56
C LYS A 9 -20.20 11.04 32.77
N PHE A 10 -20.34 11.80 31.69
CA PHE A 10 -20.53 13.25 31.74
C PHE A 10 -21.92 13.71 31.26
N GLY A 11 -22.75 12.78 30.77
CA GLY A 11 -24.04 13.07 30.15
C GLY A 11 -23.89 13.57 28.72
N PRO A 12 -24.96 13.48 27.91
CA PRO A 12 -24.95 13.94 26.52
C PRO A 12 -24.78 15.47 26.41
N GLU A 13 -25.28 16.23 27.39
CA GLU A 13 -25.20 17.69 27.38
C GLU A 13 -23.77 18.24 27.55
N ASN A 14 -22.87 17.53 28.24
CA ASN A 14 -21.49 17.96 28.45
C ASN A 14 -20.47 17.19 27.59
N LEU A 15 -20.94 16.37 26.64
CA LEU A 15 -20.06 15.52 25.83
C LEU A 15 -19.00 16.34 25.08
N ASN A 16 -19.40 17.45 24.47
CA ASN A 16 -18.52 18.27 23.64
C ASN A 16 -17.41 18.99 24.43
N GLU A 17 -17.55 19.13 25.75
CA GLU A 17 -16.50 19.68 26.62
C GLU A 17 -15.45 18.62 27.02
N HIS A 18 -15.80 17.35 26.92
CA HIS A 18 -14.99 16.22 27.40
C HIS A 18 -14.57 15.24 26.30
N PHE A 19 -15.11 15.38 25.10
CA PHE A 19 -14.82 14.54 23.96
C PHE A 19 -14.83 15.38 22.68
N MET A 20 -13.72 15.32 21.95
CA MET A 20 -13.58 15.94 20.65
C MET A 20 -13.00 14.90 19.70
N LEU A 21 -13.70 14.67 18.58
CA LEU A 21 -13.21 13.86 17.48
C LEU A 21 -12.74 14.80 16.38
N LEU A 22 -11.43 14.86 16.15
CA LEU A 22 -10.82 15.59 15.06
C LEU A 22 -10.20 14.56 14.12
N ASP A 23 -10.57 14.61 12.85
CA ASP A 23 -9.82 13.88 11.83
C ASP A 23 -8.48 14.59 11.62
N THR A 24 -7.39 13.87 11.88
CA THR A 24 -6.02 14.38 11.73
C THR A 24 -5.36 13.84 10.47
N ILE A 25 -6.08 13.11 9.63
CA ILE A 25 -5.59 12.66 8.32
C ILE A 25 -5.43 13.89 7.43
N CYS A 26 -4.27 14.03 6.78
CA CYS A 26 -4.05 15.12 5.84
C CYS A 26 -4.69 14.80 4.48
N ASP A 27 -5.10 15.83 3.74
CA ASP A 27 -5.74 15.71 2.43
C ASP A 27 -4.92 14.83 1.46
N ALA A 28 -3.60 15.00 1.45
CA ALA A 28 -2.69 14.23 0.59
C ALA A 28 -2.65 12.72 0.90
N THR A 29 -2.97 12.32 2.14
CA THR A 29 -3.15 10.91 2.51
C THR A 29 -4.53 10.41 2.10
N GLN A 30 -5.57 11.24 2.26
CA GLN A 30 -6.93 10.90 1.84
C GLN A 30 -7.00 10.66 0.32
N GLU A 31 -6.45 11.57 -0.49
CA GLU A 31 -6.43 11.45 -1.95
C GLU A 31 -5.77 10.15 -2.42
N ARG A 32 -4.69 9.71 -1.75
CA ARG A 32 -3.99 8.46 -2.08
C ARG A 32 -4.78 7.23 -1.68
N GLN A 33 -5.45 7.27 -0.53
CA GLN A 33 -6.33 6.18 -0.11
C GLN A 33 -7.53 6.06 -1.04
N ASP A 34 -8.15 7.19 -1.41
CA ASP A 34 -9.28 7.21 -2.34
C ASP A 34 -8.87 6.66 -3.71
N ALA A 35 -7.75 7.10 -4.26
CA ALA A 35 -7.19 6.57 -5.50
C ALA A 35 -6.87 5.07 -5.39
N MET A 36 -6.36 4.62 -4.23
CA MET A 36 -6.11 3.20 -3.98
C MET A 36 -7.41 2.40 -3.90
N TYR A 37 -8.45 2.92 -3.25
CA TYR A 37 -9.77 2.30 -3.18
C TYR A 37 -10.44 2.20 -4.55
N ASP A 38 -10.21 3.16 -5.43
CA ASP A 38 -10.68 3.09 -6.81
C ASP A 38 -9.86 2.08 -7.62
N LEU A 39 -8.54 2.07 -7.45
CA LEU A 39 -7.64 1.14 -8.15
C LEU A 39 -7.95 -0.33 -7.82
N VAL A 40 -8.27 -0.67 -6.57
CA VAL A 40 -8.63 -2.05 -6.20
C VAL A 40 -10.01 -2.49 -6.71
N LYS A 41 -10.84 -1.58 -7.26
CA LYS A 41 -12.09 -1.94 -7.94
C LYS A 41 -11.87 -2.31 -9.40
N GLU A 42 -10.71 -1.95 -9.97
CA GLU A 42 -10.35 -2.29 -11.33
C GLU A 42 -9.94 -3.76 -11.46
N ASP A 43 -10.05 -4.29 -12.67
CA ASP A 43 -9.62 -5.65 -13.02
C ASP A 43 -8.09 -5.71 -13.14
N VAL A 44 -7.40 -5.78 -12.00
CA VAL A 44 -5.94 -5.90 -11.90
C VAL A 44 -5.54 -7.31 -11.43
N ASP A 45 -4.48 -7.85 -12.02
CA ASP A 45 -3.95 -9.18 -11.65
C ASP A 45 -3.18 -9.13 -10.32
N MET A 46 -2.54 -7.99 -10.06
CA MET A 46 -1.71 -7.78 -8.87
C MET A 46 -1.41 -6.30 -8.61
N MET A 47 -0.94 -6.00 -7.40
CA MET A 47 -0.55 -4.67 -6.94
C MET A 47 0.94 -4.59 -6.58
N ILE A 48 1.55 -3.45 -6.86
CA ILE A 48 2.86 -3.06 -6.36
C ILE A 48 2.71 -1.78 -5.55
N VAL A 49 3.05 -1.85 -4.27
CA VAL A 49 3.01 -0.72 -3.34
C VAL A 49 4.43 -0.30 -3.04
N VAL A 50 4.80 0.93 -3.39
CA VAL A 50 6.17 1.42 -3.22
C VAL A 50 6.26 2.39 -2.05
N GLY A 51 7.21 2.17 -1.14
CA GLY A 51 7.54 3.13 -0.08
C GLY A 51 8.23 2.47 1.11
N GLY A 52 8.81 3.30 1.99
CA GLY A 52 9.60 2.79 3.11
C GLY A 52 8.78 1.95 4.11
N PHE A 53 9.36 0.87 4.61
CA PHE A 53 8.72 -0.09 5.52
C PHE A 53 8.28 0.45 6.89
N ASN A 54 8.68 1.68 7.24
CA ASN A 54 8.27 2.38 8.46
C ASN A 54 7.15 3.42 8.21
N SER A 55 6.62 3.49 6.99
CA SER A 55 5.56 4.42 6.61
C SER A 55 4.19 3.85 6.94
N SER A 56 3.49 4.43 7.91
CA SER A 56 2.10 4.05 8.23
C SER A 56 1.16 4.24 7.04
N ASN A 57 1.36 5.29 6.23
CA ASN A 57 0.57 5.51 5.02
C ASN A 57 0.78 4.37 4.01
N THR A 58 2.03 3.99 3.76
CA THR A 58 2.34 2.91 2.80
C THR A 58 1.84 1.57 3.32
N SER A 59 1.97 1.30 4.62
CA SER A 59 1.41 0.11 5.25
C SER A 59 -0.10 0.03 5.06
N HIS A 60 -0.80 1.16 5.19
CA HIS A 60 -2.25 1.19 5.01
C HIS A 60 -2.66 1.01 3.55
N LEU A 61 -1.92 1.56 2.58
CA LEU A 61 -2.15 1.27 1.16
C LEU A 61 -2.00 -0.23 0.85
N GLN A 62 -0.98 -0.88 1.43
CA GLN A 62 -0.77 -2.32 1.31
C GLN A 62 -1.93 -3.12 1.95
N GLU A 63 -2.40 -2.69 3.12
CA GLU A 63 -3.55 -3.27 3.81
C GLU A 63 -4.83 -3.20 2.95
N ILE A 64 -5.08 -2.08 2.27
CA ILE A 64 -6.23 -1.93 1.35
C ILE A 64 -6.17 -2.97 0.22
N ALA A 65 -4.99 -3.21 -0.37
CA ALA A 65 -4.84 -4.23 -1.42
C ALA A 65 -5.10 -5.65 -0.88
N GLU A 66 -4.58 -5.95 0.30
CA GLU A 66 -4.77 -7.25 0.95
C GLU A 66 -6.23 -7.48 1.33
N HIS A 67 -6.93 -6.46 1.85
CA HIS A 67 -8.36 -6.52 2.15
C HIS A 67 -9.23 -6.71 0.91
N ALA A 68 -8.81 -6.17 -0.24
CA ALA A 68 -9.44 -6.43 -1.52
C ALA A 68 -9.15 -7.84 -2.08
N ASN A 69 -8.35 -8.64 -1.37
CA ASN A 69 -7.92 -9.98 -1.77
C ASN A 69 -7.17 -10.00 -3.12
N ILE A 70 -6.48 -8.90 -3.43
CA ILE A 70 -5.62 -8.76 -4.60
C ILE A 70 -4.20 -9.12 -4.18
N LYS A 71 -3.50 -9.90 -5.00
CA LYS A 71 -2.10 -10.23 -4.75
C LYS A 71 -1.28 -8.93 -4.79
N SER A 72 -0.66 -8.57 -3.68
CA SER A 72 0.06 -7.30 -3.54
C SER A 72 1.46 -7.52 -3.00
N PHE A 73 2.37 -6.64 -3.39
CA PHE A 73 3.74 -6.66 -2.93
C PHE A 73 4.20 -5.27 -2.52
N TRP A 74 4.64 -5.13 -1.28
CA TRP A 74 5.20 -3.87 -0.77
C TRP A 74 6.73 -3.88 -0.82
N VAL A 75 7.31 -2.97 -1.59
CA VAL A 75 8.77 -2.78 -1.72
C VAL A 75 9.18 -1.37 -1.32
N ASP A 76 10.34 -1.22 -0.69
CA ASP A 76 10.92 0.07 -0.31
C ASP A 76 11.84 0.65 -1.38
N GLN A 77 12.42 -0.19 -2.25
CA GLN A 77 13.36 0.21 -3.30
C GLN A 77 13.47 -0.84 -4.42
N ALA A 78 13.94 -0.42 -5.60
CA ALA A 78 14.15 -1.32 -6.75
C ALA A 78 15.13 -2.45 -6.48
N GLY A 79 16.12 -2.25 -5.61
CA GLY A 79 17.08 -3.29 -5.21
C GLY A 79 16.47 -4.48 -4.47
N ARG A 80 15.17 -4.46 -4.17
CA ARG A 80 14.41 -5.62 -3.70
C ARG A 80 14.03 -6.59 -4.80
N ILE A 81 14.07 -6.15 -6.05
CA ILE A 81 13.68 -6.93 -7.22
C ILE A 81 14.96 -7.49 -7.84
N ASP A 82 15.10 -8.80 -7.79
CA ASP A 82 16.11 -9.54 -8.53
C ASP A 82 15.60 -9.82 -9.94
N VAL A 83 16.11 -9.04 -10.88
CA VAL A 83 15.74 -9.09 -12.30
C VAL A 83 16.18 -10.40 -12.95
N GLU A 84 17.35 -10.93 -12.59
CA GLU A 84 17.93 -12.12 -13.21
C GLU A 84 17.17 -13.39 -12.82
N ASN A 85 16.74 -13.46 -11.55
CA ASN A 85 16.08 -14.65 -11.00
C ASN A 85 14.54 -14.53 -10.96
N ASN A 86 13.96 -13.46 -11.49
CA ASN A 86 12.52 -13.14 -11.39
C ASN A 86 12.00 -13.33 -9.95
N SER A 87 12.66 -12.69 -8.99
CA SER A 87 12.28 -12.76 -7.58
C SER A 87 12.24 -11.39 -6.93
N LEU A 88 11.47 -11.25 -5.85
CA LEU A 88 11.48 -10.03 -5.06
C LEU A 88 11.39 -10.30 -3.57
N ASP A 89 12.01 -9.41 -2.80
CA ASP A 89 11.84 -9.29 -1.36
C ASP A 89 10.78 -8.22 -1.06
N HIS A 90 9.71 -8.58 -0.38
CA HIS A 90 8.59 -7.68 -0.10
C HIS A 90 8.04 -7.87 1.31
N ARG A 91 7.23 -6.92 1.77
CA ARG A 91 6.46 -7.07 3.01
C ARG A 91 4.97 -7.21 2.70
N THR A 92 4.26 -7.85 3.60
CA THR A 92 2.80 -7.70 3.73
C THR A 92 2.49 -6.65 4.81
N SER A 93 1.25 -6.19 4.89
CA SER A 93 0.85 -5.13 5.84
C SER A 93 1.18 -5.48 7.30
N TRP A 94 1.09 -6.78 7.66
CA TRP A 94 1.37 -7.29 9.01
C TRP A 94 2.59 -8.21 9.10
N GLY A 95 3.30 -8.44 7.98
CA GLY A 95 4.33 -9.46 7.88
C GLY A 95 5.76 -8.95 8.07
N GLU A 96 6.65 -9.91 8.31
CA GLU A 96 8.08 -9.74 8.11
C GLU A 96 8.43 -9.75 6.62
N LEU A 97 9.68 -9.45 6.29
CA LEU A 97 10.18 -9.49 4.93
C LEU A 97 10.10 -10.92 4.37
N GLN A 98 9.48 -11.09 3.20
CA GLN A 98 9.29 -12.35 2.51
C GLN A 98 9.89 -12.29 1.11
N SER A 99 10.47 -13.38 0.65
CA SER A 99 10.97 -13.51 -0.73
C SER A 99 9.99 -14.32 -1.56
N THR A 100 9.63 -13.82 -2.74
CA THR A 100 8.75 -14.51 -3.70
C THR A 100 9.48 -14.70 -5.03
N LYS A 101 9.50 -15.94 -5.54
CA LYS A 101 10.04 -16.28 -6.86
C LYS A 101 8.93 -16.38 -7.90
N ASP A 102 9.30 -16.22 -9.17
CA ASP A 102 8.39 -16.26 -10.32
C ASP A 102 7.17 -15.34 -10.12
N TRP A 103 7.43 -14.19 -9.51
CA TRP A 103 6.37 -13.30 -9.06
C TRP A 103 5.68 -12.61 -10.23
N LEU A 104 6.44 -12.30 -11.28
CA LEU A 104 5.98 -11.71 -12.51
C LEU A 104 5.88 -12.80 -13.59
N LYS A 105 4.66 -13.26 -13.86
CA LYS A 105 4.39 -14.33 -14.84
C LYS A 105 4.57 -13.84 -16.29
N PRO A 106 4.93 -14.69 -17.26
CA PRO A 106 4.92 -14.31 -18.68
C PRO A 106 3.50 -14.01 -19.19
N GLY A 107 3.41 -13.25 -20.29
CA GLY A 107 2.13 -12.84 -20.89
C GLY A 107 1.62 -11.47 -20.43
N PRO A 108 0.45 -11.03 -20.94
CA PRO A 108 -0.16 -9.76 -20.54
C PRO A 108 -0.58 -9.83 -19.07
N LEU A 109 -0.20 -8.79 -18.30
CA LEU A 109 -0.61 -8.59 -16.91
C LEU A 109 -1.03 -7.14 -16.73
N LYS A 110 -2.12 -6.92 -16.03
CA LYS A 110 -2.52 -5.61 -15.52
C LYS A 110 -2.02 -5.47 -14.09
N VAL A 111 -1.03 -4.62 -13.90
CA VAL A 111 -0.45 -4.34 -12.58
C VAL A 111 -0.90 -2.98 -12.11
N GLY A 112 -1.56 -2.90 -10.96
CA GLY A 112 -1.81 -1.63 -10.29
C GLY A 112 -0.59 -1.20 -9.49
N VAL A 113 -0.22 0.08 -9.59
CA VAL A 113 0.97 0.62 -8.93
C VAL A 113 0.56 1.84 -8.12
N THR A 114 1.00 1.88 -6.86
CA THR A 114 0.77 3.02 -5.98
C THR A 114 2.01 3.27 -5.12
N SER A 115 2.10 4.46 -4.52
CA SER A 115 3.22 4.82 -3.66
C SER A 115 2.78 5.62 -2.43
N GLY A 116 3.54 5.47 -1.35
CA GLY A 116 3.33 6.28 -0.14
C GLY A 116 3.61 7.76 -0.38
N ALA A 117 2.96 8.63 0.39
CA ALA A 117 3.11 10.09 0.26
C ALA A 117 4.55 10.61 0.35
N SER A 118 5.42 9.92 1.11
CA SER A 118 6.83 10.28 1.28
C SER A 118 7.78 9.59 0.30
N THR A 119 7.26 8.90 -0.73
CA THR A 119 8.06 8.12 -1.67
C THR A 119 8.41 8.98 -2.88
N PRO A 120 9.70 9.24 -3.17
CA PRO A 120 10.08 9.98 -4.37
C PRO A 120 9.70 9.24 -5.65
N ASP A 121 9.28 9.98 -6.68
CA ASP A 121 8.90 9.42 -7.99
C ASP A 121 10.01 8.56 -8.59
N LYS A 122 11.28 8.93 -8.36
CA LYS A 122 12.43 8.18 -8.85
C LYS A 122 12.47 6.74 -8.32
N VAL A 123 12.07 6.52 -7.06
CA VAL A 123 12.03 5.17 -6.47
C VAL A 123 10.95 4.33 -7.13
N VAL A 124 9.83 4.95 -7.47
CA VAL A 124 8.74 4.28 -8.20
C VAL A 124 9.18 3.93 -9.62
N GLU A 125 9.82 4.88 -10.32
CA GLU A 125 10.38 4.67 -11.66
C GLU A 125 11.39 3.51 -11.67
N ASP A 126 12.33 3.49 -10.74
CA ASP A 126 13.35 2.44 -10.68
C ASP A 126 12.73 1.05 -10.43
N VAL A 127 11.65 0.98 -9.64
CA VAL A 127 10.90 -0.27 -9.43
C VAL A 127 10.22 -0.70 -10.74
N LEU A 128 9.57 0.23 -11.44
CA LEU A 128 8.93 -0.06 -12.74
C LEU A 128 9.95 -0.51 -13.79
N ASP A 129 11.11 0.13 -13.84
CA ASP A 129 12.19 -0.24 -14.76
C ASP A 129 12.66 -1.69 -14.50
N ALA A 130 12.84 -2.08 -13.23
CA ALA A 130 13.18 -3.46 -12.88
C ALA A 130 12.09 -4.45 -13.34
N MET A 131 10.81 -4.09 -13.20
CA MET A 131 9.69 -4.90 -13.70
C MET A 131 9.70 -5.05 -15.22
N PHE A 132 9.95 -3.97 -15.94
CA PHE A 132 10.04 -3.98 -17.40
C PHE A 132 11.22 -4.82 -17.89
N GLN A 133 12.35 -4.78 -17.20
CA GLN A 133 13.50 -5.64 -17.53
C GLN A 133 13.17 -7.13 -17.38
N ILE A 134 12.47 -7.53 -16.31
CA ILE A 134 12.00 -8.92 -16.13
C ILE A 134 11.07 -9.32 -17.29
N LYS A 135 10.11 -8.47 -17.65
CA LYS A 135 9.20 -8.74 -18.79
C LYS A 135 9.93 -8.82 -20.12
N ALA A 136 10.91 -7.96 -20.36
CA ALA A 136 11.70 -7.97 -21.59
C ALA A 136 12.57 -9.23 -21.70
N ALA A 137 13.05 -9.77 -20.59
CA ALA A 137 13.81 -11.02 -20.56
C ALA A 137 12.95 -12.29 -20.71
N THR A 138 11.63 -12.19 -20.47
CA THR A 138 10.69 -13.31 -20.49
C THR A 138 9.70 -13.29 -21.66
N ALA A 139 9.77 -12.26 -22.51
CA ALA A 139 9.01 -12.11 -23.76
C ALA A 139 9.69 -12.84 -24.93
#